data_AF-A0A3C0R8V6-F1
#
_entry.id   AF-A0A3C0R8V6-F1
#
_cell.length_a   1.000
_cell.length_b   1.000
_cell.length_c   1.000
_cell.angle_alpha   90.00
_cell.angle_beta   90.00
_cell.angle_gamma   90.00
#
_symmetry.space_group_name_H-M   'P 1'
#
loop_
_entity.id
_entity.type
_entity.pdbx_description
1 polymer ?
#
loop_
_entity_poly.entity_id
_entity_poly.type
_entity_poly.pdbx_seq_one_letter_code
_entity_poly.pdbx_strand_id
1 'polypeptide(L)'
;MKTDKNTIIGFVLLGILFFVYFWYTNKTQSAYLAEQKRIEDSVARVNAAKAKLLDTVAVKYDSLRRDSSVRVAAAGDFSTAAIGTESTVVMENELISVVLSNKGGQVKQVSLKKYASHKDSQQVQLFAAAGEKLGYTINTSNTSTASSADLYFAASNVVKNADGSQQVSFSLNGSNGQSLEHRFILKPNSYNLDWDVVVKGSDKLLTQGNLNMRWNAQPLQHEKYIEYERQMTNICFSEDNDFDYISMKTEHKFEKSGQWIGVVQQFFNTTLIAKNGFSNGDIKWERRTDSTNVLGNVEANFQVKVSSAAATIPFQFFFGPNDYSILKKQAAGMDKIVNLGRDMYAFVRPINKYIIMPVFDFFAGFVTSYGWVIALLTLFIRLVTSPLTYSSYLSGAKMKALRPELDELKKKFGDDQQGFAMEQMKLFREAGVNPLGGCIPALLQIPIFFA
;
A
#
# COMPACT_ATOMS: atom_id res chain seq x y z
N MET A 1 16.44 51.12 98.05
CA MET A 1 15.16 50.46 97.74
C MET A 1 15.26 48.99 98.12
N LYS A 2 14.51 48.52 99.12
CA LYS A 2 14.33 47.08 99.35
C LYS A 2 13.27 46.64 98.34
N THR A 3 13.68 46.02 97.24
CA THR A 3 12.75 45.44 96.27
C THR A 3 12.07 44.24 96.91
N ASP A 4 10.74 44.31 96.98
CA ASP A 4 9.90 43.26 97.53
C ASP A 4 10.04 41.98 96.67
N LYS A 5 10.20 40.82 97.30
CA LYS A 5 10.40 39.53 96.62
C LYS A 5 9.25 39.20 95.68
N ASN A 6 8.05 39.69 96.00
CA ASN A 6 6.86 39.55 95.17
C ASN A 6 6.96 40.33 93.84
N THR A 7 7.68 41.47 93.84
CA THR A 7 7.92 42.25 92.61
C THR A 7 8.86 41.51 91.66
N ILE A 8 9.92 40.86 92.18
CA ILE A 8 10.88 40.10 91.37
C ILE A 8 10.23 38.85 90.76
N ILE A 9 9.43 38.12 91.54
CA ILE A 9 8.67 36.96 91.03
C ILE A 9 7.67 37.39 89.96
N GLY A 10 7.00 38.54 90.15
CA GLY A 10 6.13 39.14 89.15
C GLY A 10 6.84 39.43 87.83
N PHE A 11 8.04 40.03 87.86
CA PHE A 11 8.82 40.30 86.65
C PHE A 11 9.33 39.04 85.94
N VAL A 12 9.71 38.00 86.68
CA VAL A 12 10.16 36.73 86.08
C VAL A 12 8.99 36.00 85.41
N LEU A 13 7.81 35.96 86.04
CA LEU A 13 6.61 35.39 85.43
C LEU A 13 6.16 36.18 84.19
N LEU A 14 6.26 37.51 84.23
CA LEU A 14 5.98 38.35 83.06
C LEU A 14 6.96 38.05 81.92
N GLY A 15 8.25 37.90 82.22
CA GLY A 15 9.28 37.56 81.23
C GLY A 15 9.04 36.22 80.55
N ILE A 16 8.68 35.19 81.33
CA ILE A 16 8.34 33.85 80.79
C ILE A 16 7.09 33.92 79.92
N LEU A 17 6.05 34.66 80.35
CA LEU A 17 4.82 34.81 79.60
C LEU A 17 5.04 35.54 78.27
N PHE A 18 5.86 36.61 78.26
CA PHE A 18 6.27 37.30 77.04
C PHE A 18 7.08 36.41 76.10
N PHE A 19 7.99 35.58 76.62
CA PHE A 19 8.80 34.69 75.80
C PHE A 19 7.95 33.58 75.14
N VAL A 20 7.02 32.98 75.90
CA VAL A 20 6.09 31.98 75.37
C VAL A 20 5.13 32.61 74.34
N TYR A 21 4.63 33.81 74.61
CA TYR A 21 3.79 34.56 73.67
C TYR A 21 4.56 34.88 72.38
N PHE A 22 5.81 35.36 72.47
CA PHE A 22 6.62 35.69 71.31
C PHE A 22 6.97 34.44 70.49
N TRP A 23 7.32 33.33 71.14
CA TRP A 23 7.62 32.06 70.46
C TRP A 23 6.40 31.50 69.72
N TYR A 24 5.22 31.52 70.36
CA TYR A 24 3.97 31.10 69.74
C TYR A 24 3.60 31.99 68.55
N THR A 25 3.67 33.32 68.73
CA THR A 25 3.32 34.30 67.70
C THR A 25 4.26 34.22 66.48
N ASN A 26 5.56 34.03 66.70
CA ASN A 26 6.55 33.92 65.62
C ASN A 26 6.38 32.61 64.81
N LYS A 27 6.00 31.51 65.48
CA LYS A 27 5.68 30.23 64.82
C LYS A 27 4.38 30.33 63.99
N THR A 28 3.36 31.03 64.49
CA THR A 28 2.13 31.25 63.71
C THR A 28 2.33 32.18 62.51
N GLN A 29 3.18 33.21 62.66
CA GLN A 29 3.44 34.18 61.59
C GLN A 29 4.26 33.60 60.43
N SER A 30 5.26 32.76 60.74
CA SER A 30 6.04 32.04 59.71
C SER A 30 5.20 31.01 58.95
N ALA A 31 4.29 30.30 59.62
CA ALA A 31 3.35 29.39 58.96
C ALA A 31 2.38 30.13 58.03
N TYR A 32 1.88 31.30 58.45
CA TYR A 32 0.98 32.13 57.64
C TYR A 32 1.67 32.66 56.36
N LEU A 33 2.91 33.13 56.46
CA LEU A 33 3.69 33.61 55.32
C LEU A 33 4.03 32.48 54.32
N ALA A 34 4.31 31.27 54.83
CA ALA A 34 4.57 30.10 53.98
C ALA A 34 3.31 29.69 53.20
N GLU A 35 2.13 29.77 53.82
CA GLU A 35 0.86 29.48 53.15
C GLU A 35 0.52 30.53 52.09
N GLN A 36 0.71 31.82 52.38
CA GLN A 36 0.54 32.88 51.39
C GLN A 36 1.46 32.68 50.17
N LYS A 37 2.74 32.37 50.40
CA LYS A 37 3.69 32.10 49.32
C LYS A 37 3.30 30.85 48.50
N ARG A 38 2.79 29.81 49.14
CA ARG A 38 2.30 28.60 48.46
C ARG A 38 1.08 28.89 47.58
N ILE A 39 0.17 29.75 48.06
CA ILE A 39 -0.99 30.20 47.30
C ILE A 39 -0.54 31.04 46.10
N GLU A 40 0.36 32.01 46.30
CA GLU A 40 0.92 32.83 45.22
C GLU A 40 1.66 31.99 44.16
N ASP A 41 2.51 31.05 44.57
CA ASP A 41 3.23 30.14 43.66
C ASP A 41 2.27 29.21 42.90
N SER A 42 1.16 28.81 43.52
CA SER A 42 0.15 28.00 42.85
C SER A 42 -0.65 28.81 41.85
N VAL A 43 -1.02 30.05 42.18
CA VAL A 43 -1.69 30.98 41.26
C VAL A 43 -0.75 31.35 40.09
N ALA A 44 0.53 31.61 40.36
CA ALA A 44 1.54 31.90 39.36
C ALA A 44 1.74 30.71 38.39
N ARG A 45 1.80 29.48 38.90
CA ARG A 45 1.89 28.26 38.06
C ARG A 45 0.66 28.07 37.18
N VAL A 46 -0.55 28.30 37.70
CA VAL A 46 -1.78 28.22 36.91
C VAL A 46 -1.82 29.32 35.84
N ASN A 47 -1.41 30.54 36.18
CA ASN A 47 -1.36 31.65 35.23
C ASN A 47 -0.29 31.44 34.14
N ALA A 48 0.88 30.91 34.49
CA ALA A 48 1.92 30.54 33.53
C ALA A 48 1.46 29.40 32.60
N ALA A 49 0.74 28.40 33.12
CA ALA A 49 0.15 27.34 32.31
C ALA A 49 -0.92 27.88 31.33
N LYS A 50 -1.77 28.81 31.79
CA LYS A 50 -2.73 29.52 30.93
C LYS A 50 -2.04 30.36 29.85
N ALA A 51 -0.99 31.10 30.19
CA ALA A 51 -0.22 31.89 29.24
C ALA A 51 0.46 31.02 28.16
N LYS A 52 1.04 29.88 28.55
CA LYS A 52 1.64 28.91 27.62
C LYS A 52 0.61 28.29 26.67
N LEU A 53 -0.60 28.02 27.16
CA LEU A 53 -1.71 27.54 26.33
C LEU A 53 -2.18 28.60 25.33
N LEU A 54 -2.32 29.86 25.77
CA LEU A 54 -2.69 30.98 24.90
C LEU A 54 -1.66 31.21 23.78
N ASP A 55 -0.37 31.13 24.11
CA ASP A 55 0.73 31.29 23.14
C ASP A 55 0.74 30.13 22.13
N THR A 56 0.56 28.89 22.60
CA THR A 56 0.45 27.71 21.71
C THR A 56 -0.75 27.82 20.76
N VAL A 57 -1.87 28.33 21.26
CA VAL A 57 -3.09 28.57 20.47
C VAL A 57 -2.86 29.71 19.46
N ALA A 58 -2.22 30.80 19.87
CA ALA A 58 -1.88 31.92 18.99
C ALA A 58 -0.92 31.50 17.87
N VAL A 59 0.13 30.74 18.18
CA VAL A 59 1.08 30.18 17.19
C VAL A 59 0.37 29.26 16.20
N LYS A 60 -0.58 28.43 16.66
CA LYS A 60 -1.38 27.58 15.78
C LYS A 60 -2.27 28.41 14.83
N TYR A 61 -2.93 29.45 15.33
CA TYR A 61 -3.74 30.33 14.50
C TYR A 61 -2.90 31.12 13.48
N ASP A 62 -1.75 31.63 13.88
CA ASP A 62 -0.83 32.36 12.99
C ASP A 62 -0.26 31.44 11.89
N SER A 63 0.06 30.20 12.25
CA SER A 63 0.49 29.17 11.30
C SER A 63 -0.61 28.83 10.29
N LEU A 64 -1.85 28.62 10.75
CA LEU A 64 -3.00 28.37 9.87
C LEU A 64 -3.34 29.56 8.96
N ARG A 65 -3.16 30.80 9.44
CA ARG A 65 -3.35 32.02 8.64
C ARG A 65 -2.30 32.15 7.55
N ARG A 66 -1.01 31.96 7.88
CA ARG A 66 0.07 31.97 6.89
C ARG A 66 -0.12 30.88 5.84
N ASP A 67 -0.39 29.66 6.28
CA ASP A 67 -0.67 28.52 5.41
C ASP A 67 -1.86 28.78 4.47
N SER A 68 -2.93 29.41 4.97
CA SER A 68 -4.06 29.81 4.14
C SER A 68 -3.70 30.90 3.13
N SER A 69 -2.90 31.91 3.52
CA SER A 69 -2.46 32.97 2.60
C SER A 69 -1.54 32.45 1.48
N VAL A 70 -0.66 31.50 1.79
CA VAL A 70 0.21 30.84 0.82
C VAL A 70 -0.61 30.00 -0.17
N ARG A 71 -1.60 29.25 0.31
CA ARG A 71 -2.51 28.49 -0.56
C ARG A 71 -3.31 29.38 -1.49
N VAL A 72 -3.86 30.48 -1.00
CA VAL A 72 -4.63 31.43 -1.82
C VAL A 72 -3.74 32.05 -2.89
N ALA A 73 -2.52 32.45 -2.55
CA ALA A 73 -1.56 32.98 -3.52
C ALA A 73 -1.18 31.96 -4.59
N ALA A 74 -0.93 30.71 -4.20
CA ALA A 74 -0.61 29.63 -5.13
C ALA A 74 -1.81 29.22 -6.02
N ALA A 75 -3.04 29.36 -5.54
CA ALA A 75 -4.24 28.99 -6.28
C ALA A 75 -4.64 30.00 -7.37
N GLY A 76 -4.11 31.22 -7.39
CA GLY A 76 -4.27 32.19 -8.48
C GLY A 76 -5.72 32.39 -8.93
N ASP A 77 -5.98 32.12 -10.23
CA ASP A 77 -7.30 32.19 -10.87
C ASP A 77 -8.36 31.27 -10.23
N PHE A 78 -7.94 30.36 -9.33
CA PHE A 78 -8.76 29.44 -8.56
C PHE A 78 -8.75 29.76 -7.05
N SER A 79 -8.48 31.00 -6.65
CA SER A 79 -8.39 31.42 -5.25
C SER A 79 -9.60 31.03 -4.38
N THR A 80 -10.81 30.97 -4.95
CA THR A 80 -12.04 30.51 -4.26
C THR A 80 -12.01 29.03 -3.90
N ALA A 81 -11.23 28.23 -4.63
CA ALA A 81 -11.01 26.81 -4.39
C ALA A 81 -9.80 26.53 -3.48
N ALA A 82 -9.03 27.56 -3.09
CA ALA A 82 -7.87 27.39 -2.20
C ALA A 82 -8.26 27.16 -0.74
N ILE A 83 -9.42 27.65 -0.35
CA ILE A 83 -9.97 27.58 1.02
C ILE A 83 -11.36 26.97 0.94
N GLY A 84 -11.51 25.79 1.53
CA GLY A 84 -12.78 25.09 1.60
C GLY A 84 -12.79 24.13 2.78
N THR A 85 -13.96 23.56 3.03
CA THR A 85 -14.13 22.45 3.97
C THR A 85 -14.19 21.15 3.18
N GLU A 86 -13.44 20.16 3.63
CA GLU A 86 -13.48 18.84 3.02
C GLU A 86 -14.84 18.19 3.27
N SER A 87 -15.51 17.80 2.20
CA SER A 87 -16.73 17.01 2.19
C SER A 87 -16.53 15.77 1.32
N THR A 88 -17.32 14.74 1.57
CA THR A 88 -17.18 13.45 0.88
C THR A 88 -18.48 13.04 0.22
N VAL A 89 -18.35 12.33 -0.90
CA VAL A 89 -19.45 11.71 -1.64
C VAL A 89 -19.17 10.22 -1.72
N VAL A 90 -20.19 9.40 -1.49
CA VAL A 90 -20.06 7.93 -1.54
C VAL A 90 -20.79 7.41 -2.77
N MET A 91 -20.13 6.56 -3.54
CA MET A 91 -20.72 5.76 -4.61
C MET A 91 -20.48 4.28 -4.33
N GLU A 92 -21.45 3.44 -4.64
CA GLU A 92 -21.34 2.02 -4.33
C GLU A 92 -22.04 1.11 -5.35
N ASN A 93 -21.50 -0.09 -5.51
CA ASN A 93 -22.12 -1.19 -6.24
C ASN A 93 -22.06 -2.48 -5.39
N GLU A 94 -22.23 -3.64 -6.01
CA GLU A 94 -22.23 -4.95 -5.35
C GLU A 94 -20.84 -5.39 -4.86
N LEU A 95 -19.77 -4.83 -5.43
CA LEU A 95 -18.39 -5.27 -5.21
C LEU A 95 -17.58 -4.30 -4.36
N ILE A 96 -17.76 -2.98 -4.56
CA ILE A 96 -16.98 -1.93 -3.91
C ILE A 96 -17.85 -0.77 -3.41
N SER A 97 -17.36 -0.08 -2.38
CA SER A 97 -17.83 1.22 -1.93
C SER A 97 -16.70 2.23 -2.05
N VAL A 98 -16.91 3.31 -2.79
CA VAL A 98 -15.91 4.34 -3.11
C VAL A 98 -16.30 5.64 -2.43
N VAL A 99 -15.41 6.14 -1.58
CA VAL A 99 -15.52 7.45 -0.95
C VAL A 99 -14.66 8.42 -1.74
N LEU A 100 -15.27 9.48 -2.28
CA LEU A 100 -14.61 10.56 -3.00
C LEU A 100 -14.58 11.82 -2.15
N SER A 101 -13.50 12.59 -2.24
CA SER A 101 -13.33 13.86 -1.53
C SER A 101 -13.43 15.04 -2.49
N ASN A 102 -14.15 16.09 -2.08
CA ASN A 102 -14.15 17.35 -2.81
C ASN A 102 -12.77 18.04 -2.78
N LYS A 103 -11.93 17.73 -1.78
CA LYS A 103 -10.55 18.18 -1.73
C LYS A 103 -9.70 17.33 -2.68
N GLY A 104 -9.29 17.94 -3.78
CA GLY A 104 -8.61 17.30 -4.88
C GLY A 104 -9.52 16.67 -5.92
N GLY A 105 -10.83 16.58 -5.65
CA GLY A 105 -11.75 15.82 -6.49
C GLY A 105 -11.24 14.40 -6.72
N GLN A 106 -10.78 13.72 -5.65
CA GLN A 106 -10.00 12.48 -5.74
C GLN A 106 -10.65 11.36 -4.90
N VAL A 107 -10.19 10.13 -5.13
CA VAL A 107 -10.54 8.99 -4.28
C VAL A 107 -9.94 9.21 -2.89
N LYS A 108 -10.73 8.96 -1.85
CA LYS A 108 -10.31 9.05 -0.44
C LYS A 108 -10.18 7.69 0.23
N GLN A 109 -11.01 6.73 -0.20
CA GLN A 109 -11.02 5.37 0.32
C GLN A 109 -11.88 4.48 -0.59
N VAL A 110 -11.49 3.22 -0.75
CA VAL A 110 -12.28 2.19 -1.41
C VAL A 110 -12.39 0.96 -0.51
N SER A 111 -13.60 0.48 -0.25
CA SER A 111 -13.83 -0.73 0.53
C SER A 111 -14.30 -1.87 -0.38
N LEU A 112 -13.68 -3.04 -0.29
CA LEU A 112 -14.07 -4.22 -1.05
C LEU A 112 -15.11 -5.03 -0.27
N LYS A 113 -16.34 -5.07 -0.76
CA LYS A 113 -17.50 -5.60 -0.01
C LYS A 113 -17.47 -7.11 0.24
N LYS A 114 -16.74 -7.85 -0.60
CA LYS A 114 -16.64 -9.32 -0.55
C LYS A 114 -15.47 -9.85 0.27
N TYR A 115 -14.60 -8.99 0.80
CA TYR A 115 -13.36 -9.40 1.45
C TYR A 115 -13.22 -8.75 2.82
N ALA A 116 -12.93 -9.57 3.82
CA ALA A 116 -12.62 -9.11 5.17
C ALA A 116 -11.12 -9.13 5.41
N SER A 117 -10.60 -8.07 6.01
CA SER A 117 -9.22 -7.92 6.46
C SER A 117 -8.99 -8.82 7.68
N HIS A 118 -7.89 -9.57 7.68
CA HIS A 118 -7.51 -10.44 8.80
C HIS A 118 -7.13 -9.66 10.06
N LYS A 119 -6.77 -8.38 9.90
CA LYS A 119 -6.31 -7.52 10.98
C LYS A 119 -7.42 -7.09 11.94
N ASP A 120 -8.60 -6.78 11.40
CA ASP A 120 -9.70 -6.14 12.14
C ASP A 120 -11.08 -6.72 11.81
N SER A 121 -11.14 -7.72 10.93
CA SER A 121 -12.38 -8.32 10.41
C SER A 121 -13.31 -7.32 9.72
N GLN A 122 -12.82 -6.11 9.40
CA GLN A 122 -13.55 -5.13 8.60
C GLN A 122 -13.36 -5.42 7.11
N GLN A 123 -14.14 -4.76 6.25
CA GLN A 123 -13.92 -4.85 4.81
C GLN A 123 -12.49 -4.40 4.47
N VAL A 124 -11.86 -5.06 3.49
CA VAL A 124 -10.56 -4.65 2.95
C VAL A 124 -10.65 -3.22 2.43
N GLN A 125 -9.74 -2.35 2.87
CA GLN A 125 -9.73 -0.92 2.54
C GLN A 125 -8.50 -0.57 1.71
N LEU A 126 -8.72 -0.21 0.45
CA LEU A 126 -7.71 0.31 -0.47
C LEU A 126 -7.78 1.84 -0.51
N PHE A 127 -6.66 2.48 -0.86
CA PHE A 127 -6.54 3.93 -0.93
C PHE A 127 -6.95 4.67 0.36
N ALA A 128 -6.73 4.09 1.54
CA ALA A 128 -7.31 4.58 2.80
C ALA A 128 -6.33 5.28 3.75
N ALA A 129 -5.02 5.27 3.43
CA ALA A 129 -4.04 5.91 4.29
C ALA A 129 -4.09 7.44 4.17
N ALA A 130 -3.88 8.15 5.28
CA ALA A 130 -3.97 9.61 5.31
C ALA A 130 -2.95 10.33 4.39
N GLY A 131 -1.85 9.67 4.05
CA GLY A 131 -0.83 10.18 3.13
C GLY A 131 -1.09 9.88 1.66
N GLU A 132 -2.12 9.10 1.32
CA GLU A 132 -2.45 8.82 -0.08
C GLU A 132 -3.03 10.07 -0.75
N LYS A 133 -2.46 10.40 -1.90
CA LYS A 133 -2.82 11.61 -2.63
C LYS A 133 -2.55 11.38 -4.10
N LEU A 134 -3.53 11.68 -4.93
CA LEU A 134 -3.37 11.71 -6.37
C LEU A 134 -3.76 13.08 -6.88
N GLY A 135 -2.84 13.72 -7.58
CA GLY A 135 -3.11 14.99 -8.23
C GLY A 135 -2.19 15.22 -9.41
N TYR A 136 -2.30 16.42 -9.96
CA TYR A 136 -1.45 16.89 -11.03
C TYR A 136 -1.22 18.39 -10.86
N THR A 137 -0.13 18.88 -11.42
CA THR A 137 0.20 20.31 -11.36
C THR A 137 -0.56 21.06 -12.44
N ILE A 138 -1.17 22.17 -12.06
CA ILE A 138 -1.81 23.13 -12.97
C ILE A 138 -1.22 24.52 -12.78
N ASN A 139 -1.12 25.26 -13.88
CA ASN A 139 -0.82 26.68 -13.85
C ASN A 139 -2.07 27.42 -13.38
N THR A 140 -1.92 28.19 -12.32
CA THR A 140 -3.00 28.98 -11.71
C THR A 140 -2.86 30.46 -12.02
N SER A 141 -1.68 30.88 -12.49
CA SER A 141 -1.38 32.19 -13.07
C SER A 141 -0.16 32.05 -13.99
N ASN A 142 0.32 33.16 -14.58
CA ASN A 142 1.55 33.15 -15.36
C ASN A 142 2.81 32.79 -14.57
N THR A 143 2.78 32.94 -13.24
CA THR A 143 3.95 32.77 -12.36
C THR A 143 3.73 31.77 -11.24
N SER A 144 2.53 31.17 -11.14
CA SER A 144 2.12 30.33 -10.02
C SER A 144 1.51 29.03 -10.51
N THR A 145 1.74 27.99 -9.73
CA THR A 145 1.17 26.66 -9.95
C THR A 145 0.59 26.14 -8.65
N ALA A 146 -0.37 25.23 -8.77
CA ALA A 146 -0.93 24.49 -7.65
C ALA A 146 -1.09 23.01 -8.03
N SER A 147 -1.07 22.14 -7.03
CA SER A 147 -1.53 20.76 -7.22
C SER A 147 -3.05 20.74 -7.18
N SER A 148 -3.67 20.07 -8.15
CA SER A 148 -5.13 19.83 -8.15
C SER A 148 -5.59 19.22 -6.83
N ALA A 149 -4.79 18.34 -6.24
CA ALA A 149 -5.10 17.65 -4.99
C ALA A 149 -5.12 18.54 -3.73
N ASP A 150 -4.68 19.80 -3.82
CA ASP A 150 -4.77 20.79 -2.73
C ASP A 150 -5.94 21.76 -2.88
N LEU A 151 -6.66 21.71 -4.00
CA LEU A 151 -7.80 22.58 -4.30
C LEU A 151 -9.13 21.91 -3.94
N TYR A 152 -10.13 22.71 -3.59
CA TYR A 152 -11.49 22.25 -3.29
C TYR A 152 -12.37 22.38 -4.54
N PHE A 153 -12.86 21.25 -5.02
CA PHE A 153 -13.76 21.18 -6.16
C PHE A 153 -15.22 21.28 -5.70
N ALA A 154 -16.07 21.86 -6.55
CA ALA A 154 -17.52 21.81 -6.37
C ALA A 154 -18.05 20.45 -6.83
N ALA A 155 -18.56 19.66 -5.88
CA ALA A 155 -19.13 18.34 -6.14
C ALA A 155 -20.58 18.45 -6.64
N SER A 156 -20.92 17.72 -7.70
CA SER A 156 -22.30 17.50 -8.10
C SER A 156 -22.98 16.45 -7.20
N ASN A 157 -24.30 16.33 -7.32
CA ASN A 157 -24.99 15.18 -6.78
C ASN A 157 -24.62 13.91 -7.56
N VAL A 158 -24.71 12.75 -6.91
CA VAL A 158 -24.57 11.45 -7.58
C VAL A 158 -25.80 11.22 -8.46
N VAL A 159 -25.56 10.97 -9.75
CA VAL A 159 -26.58 10.64 -10.74
C VAL A 159 -26.53 9.14 -11.01
N LYS A 160 -27.69 8.48 -11.00
CA LYS A 160 -27.82 7.08 -11.45
C LYS A 160 -28.28 7.06 -12.89
N ASN A 161 -27.49 6.48 -13.77
CA ASN A 161 -27.78 6.33 -15.18
C ASN A 161 -28.74 5.15 -15.41
N ALA A 162 -29.37 5.11 -16.59
CA ALA A 162 -30.32 4.05 -16.96
C ALA A 162 -29.69 2.65 -17.03
N ASP A 163 -28.37 2.56 -17.24
CA ASP A 163 -27.61 1.32 -17.21
C ASP A 163 -27.23 0.85 -15.78
N GLY A 164 -27.67 1.57 -14.76
CA GLY A 164 -27.36 1.31 -13.35
C GLY A 164 -26.03 1.89 -12.88
N SER A 165 -25.23 2.53 -13.75
CA SER A 165 -23.99 3.18 -13.33
C SER A 165 -24.25 4.44 -12.49
N GLN A 166 -23.36 4.72 -11.55
CA GLN A 166 -23.36 5.94 -10.75
C GLN A 166 -22.31 6.90 -11.29
N GLN A 167 -22.65 8.17 -11.40
CA GLN A 167 -21.75 9.22 -11.85
C GLN A 167 -21.76 10.41 -10.90
N VAL A 168 -20.60 10.98 -10.65
CA VAL A 168 -20.44 12.27 -9.96
C VAL A 168 -19.33 13.08 -10.61
N SER A 169 -19.51 14.39 -10.68
CA SER A 169 -18.53 15.34 -11.21
C SER A 169 -18.02 16.27 -10.11
N PHE A 170 -16.72 16.50 -10.09
CA PHE A 170 -16.06 17.50 -9.26
C PHE A 170 -15.52 18.57 -10.19
N SER A 171 -16.05 19.78 -10.10
CA SER A 171 -15.72 20.88 -11.01
C SER A 171 -14.94 21.98 -10.32
N LEU A 172 -14.02 22.56 -11.08
CA LEU A 172 -13.21 23.70 -10.69
C LEU A 172 -13.24 24.70 -11.84
N ASN A 173 -13.80 25.89 -11.58
CA ASN A 173 -13.93 26.94 -12.57
C ASN A 173 -12.99 28.09 -12.23
N GLY A 174 -12.15 28.48 -13.18
CA GLY A 174 -11.27 29.63 -13.07
C GLY A 174 -11.98 30.92 -13.44
N SER A 175 -11.48 32.04 -12.92
CA SER A 175 -12.00 33.38 -13.22
C SER A 175 -11.91 33.76 -14.71
N ASN A 176 -10.96 33.19 -15.45
CA ASN A 176 -10.65 33.53 -16.83
C ASN A 176 -11.22 32.51 -17.85
N GLY A 177 -12.24 31.74 -17.46
CA GLY A 177 -12.98 30.82 -18.33
C GLY A 177 -12.36 29.43 -18.51
N GLN A 178 -11.18 29.18 -17.93
CA GLN A 178 -10.62 27.83 -17.84
C GLN A 178 -11.40 26.99 -16.82
N SER A 179 -11.49 25.69 -17.05
CA SER A 179 -12.16 24.79 -16.11
C SER A 179 -11.52 23.41 -16.10
N LEU A 180 -11.58 22.77 -14.94
CA LEU A 180 -11.21 21.37 -14.74
C LEU A 180 -12.42 20.64 -14.16
N GLU A 181 -12.72 19.46 -14.68
CA GLU A 181 -13.75 18.59 -14.14
C GLU A 181 -13.19 17.17 -14.01
N HIS A 182 -13.31 16.59 -12.82
CA HIS A 182 -13.10 15.16 -12.60
C HIS A 182 -14.46 14.48 -12.59
N ARG A 183 -14.71 13.65 -13.61
CA ARG A 183 -15.93 12.86 -13.71
C ARG A 183 -15.62 11.42 -13.35
N PHE A 184 -16.23 10.93 -12.26
CA PHE A 184 -16.11 9.55 -11.82
C PHE A 184 -17.36 8.76 -12.21
N ILE A 185 -17.16 7.56 -12.75
CA ILE A 185 -18.25 6.66 -13.14
C ILE A 185 -18.00 5.28 -12.54
N LEU A 186 -18.92 4.81 -11.70
CA LEU A 186 -18.92 3.49 -11.10
C LEU A 186 -19.99 2.62 -11.76
N LYS A 187 -19.57 1.57 -12.48
CA LYS A 187 -20.48 0.63 -13.15
C LYS A 187 -20.98 -0.45 -12.18
N PRO A 188 -22.17 -1.04 -12.41
CA PRO A 188 -22.62 -2.22 -11.66
C PRO A 188 -21.64 -3.38 -11.77
N ASN A 189 -21.53 -4.21 -10.72
CA ASN A 189 -20.69 -5.42 -10.70
C ASN A 189 -19.25 -5.23 -11.22
N SER A 190 -18.63 -4.09 -10.92
CA SER A 190 -17.30 -3.73 -11.41
C SER A 190 -16.36 -3.33 -10.27
N TYR A 191 -15.10 -3.78 -10.33
CA TYR A 191 -14.01 -3.27 -9.50
C TYR A 191 -13.37 -1.98 -10.06
N ASN A 192 -13.82 -1.55 -11.25
CA ASN A 192 -13.31 -0.36 -11.92
C ASN A 192 -14.09 0.89 -11.56
N LEU A 193 -13.34 1.96 -11.35
CA LEU A 193 -13.82 3.34 -11.29
C LEU A 193 -13.26 4.09 -12.50
N ASP A 194 -14.11 4.39 -13.49
CA ASP A 194 -13.71 5.25 -14.60
C ASP A 194 -13.52 6.68 -14.06
N TRP A 195 -12.43 7.34 -14.46
CA TRP A 195 -12.10 8.70 -14.05
C TRP A 195 -11.67 9.52 -15.26
N ASP A 196 -12.56 10.39 -15.73
CA ASP A 196 -12.27 11.30 -16.82
C ASP A 196 -11.84 12.67 -16.26
N VAL A 197 -10.66 13.14 -16.67
CA VAL A 197 -10.23 14.51 -16.42
C VAL A 197 -10.57 15.35 -17.63
N VAL A 198 -11.59 16.20 -17.52
CA VAL A 198 -12.03 17.12 -18.57
C VAL A 198 -11.38 18.47 -18.33
N VAL A 199 -10.58 18.91 -19.29
CA VAL A 199 -9.83 20.17 -19.22
C VAL A 199 -10.35 21.12 -20.30
N LYS A 200 -10.65 22.36 -19.92
CA LYS A 200 -10.89 23.48 -20.86
C LYS A 200 -9.87 24.58 -20.59
N GLY A 201 -9.14 25.00 -21.62
CA GLY A 201 -8.01 25.92 -21.51
C GLY A 201 -6.69 25.22 -21.17
N SER A 202 -6.47 24.01 -21.69
CA SER A 202 -5.25 23.21 -21.42
C SER A 202 -3.96 23.94 -21.85
N ASP A 203 -4.03 24.80 -22.86
CA ASP A 203 -2.97 25.68 -23.34
C ASP A 203 -2.46 26.66 -22.27
N LYS A 204 -3.32 27.02 -21.32
CA LYS A 204 -2.98 27.87 -20.18
C LYS A 204 -2.71 27.05 -18.92
N LEU A 205 -3.56 26.06 -18.65
CA LEU A 205 -3.51 25.26 -17.43
C LEU A 205 -2.32 24.29 -17.38
N LEU A 206 -1.82 23.84 -18.53
CA LEU A 206 -0.77 22.83 -18.63
C LEU A 206 0.47 23.38 -19.33
N THR A 207 1.60 23.34 -18.65
CA THR A 207 2.89 23.73 -19.24
C THR A 207 3.24 22.80 -20.40
N GLN A 208 3.37 23.37 -21.60
CA GLN A 208 3.67 22.62 -22.84
C GLN A 208 2.64 21.52 -23.17
N GLY A 209 1.38 21.67 -22.72
CA GLY A 209 0.34 20.66 -22.93
C GLY A 209 0.57 19.35 -22.16
N ASN A 210 1.39 19.38 -21.11
CA ASN A 210 1.72 18.21 -20.31
C ASN A 210 0.94 18.19 -19.00
N LEU A 211 0.13 17.14 -18.80
CA LEU A 211 -0.48 16.83 -17.51
C LEU A 211 0.51 16.03 -16.66
N ASN A 212 1.19 16.71 -15.74
CA ASN A 212 2.18 16.10 -14.85
C ASN A 212 1.47 15.54 -13.62
N MET A 213 1.23 14.23 -13.62
CA MET A 213 0.53 13.50 -12.58
C MET A 213 1.52 13.07 -11.49
N ARG A 214 1.05 13.09 -10.24
CA ARG A 214 1.77 12.59 -9.08
C ARG A 214 0.81 11.77 -8.22
N TRP A 215 1.16 10.51 -8.03
CA TRP A 215 0.47 9.58 -7.17
C TRP A 215 1.35 9.20 -5.99
N ASN A 216 0.95 9.57 -4.79
CA ASN A 216 1.52 9.06 -3.55
C ASN A 216 0.59 7.97 -3.01
N ALA A 217 1.10 6.75 -2.81
CA ALA A 217 0.33 5.64 -2.25
C ALA A 217 1.02 5.04 -1.03
N GLN A 218 0.23 4.51 -0.10
CA GLN A 218 0.66 3.91 1.15
C GLN A 218 -0.21 2.68 1.46
N PRO A 219 0.00 1.56 0.75
CA PRO A 219 -0.84 0.38 0.90
C PRO A 219 -0.84 -0.11 2.35
N LEU A 220 -2.04 -0.40 2.87
CA LEU A 220 -2.26 -0.81 4.24
C LEU A 220 -2.27 -2.33 4.39
N GLN A 221 -1.80 -2.82 5.52
CA GLN A 221 -1.84 -4.24 5.86
C GLN A 221 -3.28 -4.76 5.96
N HIS A 222 -3.54 -5.89 5.30
CA HIS A 222 -4.79 -6.65 5.44
C HIS A 222 -4.56 -8.09 5.91
N GLU A 223 -3.35 -8.61 5.77
CA GLU A 223 -3.02 -10.00 6.10
C GLU A 223 -2.50 -10.16 7.52
N LYS A 224 -2.53 -11.39 8.02
CA LYS A 224 -2.12 -11.71 9.40
C LYS A 224 -0.66 -11.36 9.68
N TYR A 225 0.23 -11.55 8.70
CA TYR A 225 1.68 -11.41 8.87
C TYR A 225 2.20 -10.26 7.99
N ILE A 226 2.47 -9.12 8.62
CA ILE A 226 2.87 -7.89 7.90
C ILE A 226 4.19 -8.06 7.17
N GLU A 227 5.17 -8.78 7.75
CA GLU A 227 6.47 -8.97 7.13
C GLU A 227 6.35 -9.73 5.80
N TYR A 228 5.48 -10.74 5.76
CA TYR A 228 5.22 -11.50 4.55
C TYR A 228 4.44 -10.69 3.53
N GLU A 229 3.40 -9.95 3.96
CA GLU A 229 2.63 -9.09 3.07
C GLU A 229 3.53 -8.00 2.44
N ARG A 230 4.46 -7.43 3.22
CA ARG A 230 5.48 -6.47 2.74
C ARG A 230 6.42 -7.09 1.70
N GLN A 231 6.85 -8.34 1.90
CA GLN A 231 7.71 -9.05 0.93
C GLN A 231 6.97 -9.31 -0.38
N MET A 232 5.68 -9.63 -0.30
CA MET A 232 4.83 -9.83 -1.48
C MET A 232 4.41 -8.53 -2.15
N THR A 233 4.44 -7.41 -1.43
CA THR A 233 4.10 -6.09 -1.97
C THR A 233 5.17 -5.60 -2.95
N ASN A 234 4.73 -5.22 -4.14
CA ASN A 234 5.56 -4.75 -5.23
C ASN A 234 4.80 -3.72 -6.09
N ILE A 235 5.53 -3.02 -6.96
CA ILE A 235 4.94 -2.11 -7.93
C ILE A 235 5.02 -2.78 -9.29
N CYS A 236 3.87 -3.07 -9.89
CA CYS A 236 3.77 -3.57 -11.25
C CYS A 236 3.43 -2.41 -12.19
N PHE A 237 3.91 -2.44 -13.42
CA PHE A 237 3.58 -1.42 -14.41
C PHE A 237 3.67 -1.99 -15.82
N SER A 238 3.14 -1.25 -16.77
CA SER A 238 3.36 -1.50 -18.19
C SER A 238 4.36 -0.52 -18.79
N GLU A 239 5.25 -1.01 -19.64
CA GLU A 239 6.15 -0.21 -20.45
C GLU A 239 6.25 -0.84 -21.84
N ASP A 240 6.00 -0.07 -22.89
CA ASP A 240 5.95 -0.55 -24.29
C ASP A 240 4.93 -1.68 -24.52
N ASN A 241 3.79 -1.61 -23.81
CA ASN A 241 2.75 -2.66 -23.75
C ASN A 241 3.19 -3.99 -23.12
N ASP A 242 4.41 -4.06 -22.58
CA ASP A 242 4.89 -5.20 -21.81
C ASP A 242 4.76 -4.95 -20.31
N PHE A 243 4.66 -6.05 -19.57
CA PHE A 243 4.58 -6.03 -18.11
C PHE A 243 5.99 -6.03 -17.53
N ASP A 244 6.21 -5.18 -16.53
CA ASP A 244 7.38 -5.22 -15.68
C ASP A 244 7.00 -4.88 -14.23
N TYR A 245 7.93 -5.08 -13.29
CA TYR A 245 7.70 -4.82 -11.88
C TYR A 245 8.99 -4.45 -11.13
N ILE A 246 8.83 -3.73 -10.02
CA ILE A 246 9.88 -3.51 -9.03
C ILE A 246 9.44 -4.03 -7.67
N SER A 247 10.33 -4.77 -7.01
CA SER A 247 10.15 -5.25 -5.63
C SER A 247 11.37 -4.96 -4.75
N MET A 248 12.57 -5.31 -5.23
CA MET A 248 13.83 -5.01 -4.54
C MET A 248 14.42 -3.67 -4.95
N LYS A 249 14.22 -3.25 -6.20
CA LYS A 249 14.60 -1.91 -6.67
C LYS A 249 13.73 -0.86 -6.00
N THR A 250 14.33 0.25 -5.60
CA THR A 250 13.65 1.38 -4.95
C THR A 250 13.20 2.45 -5.94
N GLU A 251 13.62 2.35 -7.20
CA GLU A 251 13.22 3.28 -8.24
C GLU A 251 13.12 2.61 -9.61
N HIS A 252 12.28 3.19 -10.46
CA HIS A 252 12.18 2.90 -11.89
C HIS A 252 11.98 4.20 -12.65
N LYS A 253 12.63 4.35 -13.81
CA LYS A 253 12.37 5.46 -14.73
C LYS A 253 11.88 4.88 -16.04
N PHE A 254 10.77 5.39 -16.52
CA PHE A 254 10.22 4.98 -17.81
C PHE A 254 11.08 5.57 -18.92
N GLU A 255 11.63 4.70 -19.76
CA GLU A 255 12.33 5.06 -20.99
C GLU A 255 11.37 5.10 -22.18
N LYS A 256 10.25 4.37 -22.08
CA LYS A 256 9.20 4.27 -23.10
C LYS A 256 7.83 4.62 -22.53
N SER A 257 6.82 4.71 -23.41
CA SER A 257 5.45 4.96 -23.00
C SER A 257 4.89 3.81 -22.16
N GLY A 258 4.12 4.13 -21.13
CA GLY A 258 3.36 3.17 -20.34
C GLY A 258 1.85 3.41 -20.42
N GLN A 259 1.07 2.43 -19.98
CA GLN A 259 -0.39 2.48 -19.91
C GLN A 259 -0.93 2.45 -18.49
N TRP A 260 -0.33 1.66 -17.60
CA TRP A 260 -0.81 1.51 -16.23
C TRP A 260 0.34 1.33 -15.23
N ILE A 261 0.06 1.73 -13.98
CA ILE A 261 0.94 1.56 -12.82
C ILE A 261 0.07 1.02 -11.68
N GLY A 262 0.52 -0.04 -11.02
CA GLY A 262 -0.21 -0.76 -9.99
C GLY A 262 0.61 -0.96 -8.72
N VAL A 263 0.00 -0.61 -7.59
CA VAL A 263 0.49 -0.96 -6.25
C VAL A 263 -0.14 -2.29 -5.87
N VAL A 264 0.67 -3.34 -5.88
CA VAL A 264 0.21 -4.73 -5.76
C VAL A 264 0.61 -5.27 -4.41
N GLN A 265 -0.37 -5.62 -3.59
CA GLN A 265 -0.21 -6.35 -2.33
C GLN A 265 -0.32 -7.85 -2.57
N GLN A 266 -0.29 -8.66 -1.51
CA GLN A 266 -0.39 -10.11 -1.61
C GLN A 266 -1.65 -10.59 -2.36
N PHE A 267 -2.84 -10.09 -1.98
CA PHE A 267 -4.11 -10.54 -2.57
C PHE A 267 -4.91 -9.44 -3.27
N PHE A 268 -4.52 -8.19 -3.14
CA PHE A 268 -5.24 -7.05 -3.70
C PHE A 268 -4.28 -6.11 -4.44
N ASN A 269 -4.82 -5.31 -5.34
CA ASN A 269 -4.06 -4.22 -5.95
C ASN A 269 -4.93 -3.00 -6.20
N THR A 270 -4.25 -1.85 -6.20
CA THR A 270 -4.76 -0.60 -6.72
C THR A 270 -3.96 -0.27 -7.97
N THR A 271 -4.63 -0.19 -9.12
CA THR A 271 -3.98 0.11 -10.41
C THR A 271 -4.62 1.31 -11.05
N LEU A 272 -3.80 2.28 -11.47
CA LEU A 272 -4.21 3.40 -12.29
C LEU A 272 -3.87 3.12 -13.76
N ILE A 273 -4.87 3.18 -14.62
CA ILE A 273 -4.80 2.93 -16.06
C ILE A 273 -5.07 4.24 -16.79
N ALA A 274 -4.11 4.71 -17.58
CA ALA A 274 -4.28 5.79 -18.54
C ALA A 274 -4.69 5.19 -19.89
N LYS A 275 -5.96 5.33 -20.30
CA LYS A 275 -6.46 4.63 -21.51
C LYS A 275 -5.75 5.08 -22.80
N ASN A 276 -5.22 6.31 -22.80
CA ASN A 276 -4.43 6.87 -23.91
C ASN A 276 -2.91 6.75 -23.68
N GLY A 277 -2.48 6.12 -22.58
CA GLY A 277 -1.09 6.01 -22.17
C GLY A 277 -0.48 7.30 -21.61
N PHE A 278 0.75 7.18 -21.12
CA PHE A 278 1.61 8.27 -20.66
C PHE A 278 2.99 8.15 -21.32
N SER A 279 3.66 9.28 -21.56
CA SER A 279 4.88 9.34 -22.38
C SER A 279 6.18 9.17 -21.59
N ASN A 280 6.17 9.48 -20.30
CA ASN A 280 7.30 9.33 -19.40
C ASN A 280 6.79 9.24 -17.96
N GLY A 281 7.71 8.88 -17.05
CA GLY A 281 7.45 8.88 -15.63
C GLY A 281 8.64 8.35 -14.82
N ASP A 282 8.50 8.44 -13.51
CA ASP A 282 9.38 7.79 -12.55
C ASP A 282 8.55 7.23 -11.39
N ILE A 283 9.04 6.13 -10.83
CA ILE A 283 8.49 5.48 -9.65
C ILE A 283 9.59 5.47 -8.61
N LYS A 284 9.26 5.90 -7.40
CA LYS A 284 10.03 5.66 -6.18
C LYS A 284 9.22 4.77 -5.27
N TRP A 285 9.87 3.74 -4.74
CA TRP A 285 9.29 2.70 -3.93
C TRP A 285 10.18 2.46 -2.71
N GLU A 286 9.58 2.49 -1.54
CA GLU A 286 10.25 2.17 -0.29
C GLU A 286 9.37 1.24 0.54
N ARG A 287 9.83 0.01 0.77
CA ARG A 287 9.17 -0.91 1.68
C ARG A 287 9.40 -0.45 3.13
N ARG A 288 8.33 -0.31 3.91
CA ARG A 288 8.47 0.04 5.34
C ARG A 288 8.96 -1.16 6.13
N THR A 289 9.74 -0.87 7.19
CA THR A 289 10.31 -1.86 8.10
C THR A 289 9.96 -1.60 9.57
N ASP A 290 9.08 -0.63 9.82
CA ASP A 290 8.66 -0.25 11.16
C ASP A 290 7.41 -1.02 11.63
N SER A 291 6.91 -0.66 12.82
CA SER A 291 5.70 -1.23 13.42
C SER A 291 4.39 -0.64 12.89
N THR A 292 4.42 0.22 11.88
CA THR A 292 3.20 0.79 11.30
C THR A 292 2.48 -0.24 10.42
N ASN A 293 1.17 -0.07 10.25
CA ASN A 293 0.36 -0.92 9.37
C ASN A 293 0.49 -0.54 7.88
N VAL A 294 1.48 0.29 7.54
CA VAL A 294 1.76 0.69 6.15
C VAL A 294 2.82 -0.27 5.61
N LEU A 295 2.58 -0.81 4.42
CA LEU A 295 3.47 -1.80 3.78
C LEU A 295 4.65 -1.12 3.08
N GLY A 296 4.43 0.07 2.53
CA GLY A 296 5.46 0.85 1.84
C GLY A 296 4.98 2.25 1.48
N ASN A 297 5.90 3.06 0.98
CA ASN A 297 5.62 4.36 0.37
C ASN A 297 5.88 4.25 -1.12
N VAL A 298 4.93 4.74 -1.92
CA VAL A 298 5.04 4.83 -3.36
C VAL A 298 4.92 6.29 -3.76
N GLU A 299 5.81 6.77 -4.62
CA GLU A 299 5.66 8.01 -5.36
C GLU A 299 5.80 7.68 -6.84
N ALA A 300 4.71 7.76 -7.60
CA ALA A 300 4.71 7.59 -9.05
C ALA A 300 4.38 8.92 -9.72
N ASN A 301 5.32 9.43 -10.51
CA ASN A 301 5.16 10.60 -11.34
C ASN A 301 5.04 10.16 -12.80
N PHE A 302 4.09 10.68 -13.56
CA PHE A 302 3.97 10.36 -14.99
C PHE A 302 3.31 11.51 -15.76
N GLN A 303 3.64 11.61 -17.04
CA GLN A 303 3.21 12.70 -17.90
C GLN A 303 2.29 12.22 -19.00
N VAL A 304 1.10 12.81 -19.08
CA VAL A 304 0.15 12.61 -20.18
C VAL A 304 0.14 13.84 -21.07
N LYS A 305 0.36 13.65 -22.37
CA LYS A 305 0.29 14.73 -23.36
C LYS A 305 -1.16 15.06 -23.70
N VAL A 306 -1.47 16.35 -23.74
CA VAL A 306 -2.80 16.90 -24.04
C VAL A 306 -2.64 17.83 -25.24
N SER A 307 -3.20 17.43 -26.38
CA SER A 307 -2.97 18.06 -27.68
C SER A 307 -4.02 19.11 -28.09
N SER A 308 -5.12 19.24 -27.34
CA SER A 308 -6.23 20.15 -27.66
C SER A 308 -6.52 21.08 -26.49
N ALA A 309 -6.88 22.34 -26.80
CA ALA A 309 -7.28 23.36 -25.82
C ALA A 309 -8.44 22.91 -24.92
N ALA A 310 -9.33 22.07 -25.45
CA ALA A 310 -10.31 21.32 -24.67
C ALA A 310 -10.13 19.83 -24.91
N ALA A 311 -9.96 19.05 -23.84
CA ALA A 311 -9.67 17.63 -23.93
C ALA A 311 -10.35 16.85 -22.79
N THR A 312 -10.69 15.60 -23.06
CA THR A 312 -11.05 14.61 -22.03
C THR A 312 -9.93 13.61 -21.97
N ILE A 313 -9.34 13.42 -20.79
CA ILE A 313 -8.23 12.52 -20.54
C ILE A 313 -8.79 11.34 -19.74
N PRO A 314 -9.00 10.19 -20.40
CA PRO A 314 -9.68 9.05 -19.79
C PRO A 314 -8.70 8.21 -18.98
N PHE A 315 -8.90 8.18 -17.66
CA PHE A 315 -8.27 7.25 -16.73
C PHE A 315 -9.28 6.21 -16.24
N GLN A 316 -8.76 5.17 -15.61
CA GLN A 316 -9.55 4.18 -14.89
C GLN A 316 -8.72 3.66 -13.72
N PHE A 317 -9.34 3.56 -12.55
CA PHE A 317 -8.77 2.77 -11.46
C PHE A 317 -9.35 1.37 -11.47
N PHE A 318 -8.50 0.40 -11.16
CA PHE A 318 -8.89 -0.92 -10.69
C PHE A 318 -8.59 -1.01 -9.20
N PHE A 319 -9.61 -1.31 -8.38
CA PHE A 319 -9.49 -1.57 -6.94
C PHE A 319 -10.05 -2.95 -6.65
N GLY A 320 -9.21 -3.98 -6.56
CA GLY A 320 -9.74 -5.32 -6.50
C GLY A 320 -8.74 -6.43 -6.19
N PRO A 321 -9.21 -7.68 -6.23
CA PRO A 321 -8.40 -8.85 -5.94
C PRO A 321 -7.39 -9.13 -7.06
N ASN A 322 -6.28 -9.78 -6.69
CA ASN A 322 -5.29 -10.35 -7.59
C ASN A 322 -5.80 -11.64 -8.23
N ASP A 323 -6.90 -11.53 -8.98
CA ASP A 323 -7.51 -12.66 -9.69
C ASP A 323 -7.16 -12.62 -11.18
N TYR A 324 -6.69 -13.76 -11.71
CA TYR A 324 -6.22 -13.86 -13.09
C TYR A 324 -7.32 -13.53 -14.12
N SER A 325 -8.52 -14.07 -13.92
CA SER A 325 -9.65 -13.94 -14.84
C SER A 325 -10.22 -12.52 -14.85
N ILE A 326 -10.18 -11.84 -13.69
CA ILE A 326 -10.55 -10.44 -13.55
C ILE A 326 -9.48 -9.56 -14.21
N LEU A 327 -8.21 -9.72 -13.85
CA LEU A 327 -7.11 -8.85 -14.28
C LEU A 327 -6.84 -8.92 -15.79
N LYS A 328 -7.01 -10.09 -16.40
CA LYS A 328 -6.89 -10.27 -17.86
C LYS A 328 -7.84 -9.38 -18.68
N LYS A 329 -8.96 -8.95 -18.11
CA LYS A 329 -9.95 -8.11 -18.77
C LYS A 329 -9.71 -6.60 -18.59
N GLN A 330 -8.74 -6.21 -17.75
CA GLN A 330 -8.55 -4.81 -17.36
C GLN A 330 -7.65 -4.05 -18.33
N ALA A 331 -6.39 -4.50 -18.49
CA ALA A 331 -5.46 -3.96 -19.48
C ALA A 331 -4.44 -5.03 -19.91
N ALA A 332 -3.75 -4.78 -21.03
CA ALA A 332 -2.71 -5.67 -21.51
C ALA A 332 -1.62 -5.86 -20.43
N GLY A 333 -1.25 -7.12 -20.18
CA GLY A 333 -0.24 -7.47 -19.19
C GLY A 333 -0.70 -7.48 -17.73
N MET A 334 -1.90 -7.00 -17.38
CA MET A 334 -2.36 -7.03 -15.98
C MET A 334 -2.59 -8.46 -15.46
N ASP A 335 -2.89 -9.44 -16.33
CA ASP A 335 -2.96 -10.85 -15.93
C ASP A 335 -1.62 -11.39 -15.41
N LYS A 336 -0.50 -10.75 -15.81
CA LYS A 336 0.84 -11.07 -15.34
C LYS A 336 1.09 -10.58 -13.92
N ILE A 337 0.23 -9.76 -13.30
CA ILE A 337 0.33 -9.35 -11.88
C ILE A 337 0.23 -10.56 -10.96
N VAL A 338 -0.62 -11.54 -11.30
CA VAL A 338 -0.69 -12.82 -10.61
C VAL A 338 0.57 -13.62 -10.92
N ASN A 339 1.35 -13.94 -9.89
CA ASN A 339 2.57 -14.71 -10.06
C ASN A 339 2.26 -16.18 -10.33
N LEU A 340 2.03 -16.52 -11.60
CA LEU A 340 1.88 -17.91 -12.03
C LEU A 340 3.22 -18.56 -12.40
N GLY A 341 4.36 -17.96 -12.01
CA GLY A 341 5.69 -18.31 -12.49
C GLY A 341 6.30 -17.13 -13.26
N ARG A 342 7.23 -16.43 -12.61
CA ARG A 342 7.98 -15.28 -13.16
C ARG A 342 9.48 -15.51 -13.01
N ASP A 343 10.27 -14.74 -13.76
CA ASP A 343 11.74 -14.77 -13.76
C ASP A 343 12.31 -16.18 -13.96
N MET A 344 13.10 -16.68 -13.00
CA MET A 344 13.70 -18.03 -13.04
C MET A 344 12.65 -19.14 -13.14
N TYR A 345 11.40 -18.88 -12.74
CA TYR A 345 10.29 -19.83 -12.77
C TYR A 345 9.35 -19.59 -13.96
N ALA A 346 9.73 -18.80 -14.97
CA ALA A 346 8.87 -18.54 -16.13
C ALA A 346 8.43 -19.83 -16.86
N PHE A 347 9.21 -20.92 -16.76
CA PHE A 347 8.88 -22.22 -17.32
C PHE A 347 7.66 -22.92 -16.68
N VAL A 348 7.27 -22.56 -15.44
CA VAL A 348 6.07 -23.16 -14.79
C VAL A 348 4.78 -22.46 -15.19
N ARG A 349 4.86 -21.23 -15.70
CA ARG A 349 3.68 -20.46 -16.11
C ARG A 349 2.71 -21.18 -17.06
N PRO A 350 3.16 -21.84 -18.15
CA PRO A 350 2.24 -22.62 -18.98
C PRO A 350 1.60 -23.79 -18.21
N ILE A 351 2.32 -24.43 -17.29
CA ILE A 351 1.79 -25.51 -16.45
C ILE A 351 0.67 -24.96 -15.55
N ASN A 352 0.92 -23.82 -14.88
CA ASN A 352 -0.07 -23.22 -13.98
C ASN A 352 -1.32 -22.76 -14.72
N LYS A 353 -1.12 -22.10 -15.86
CA LYS A 353 -2.22 -21.53 -16.66
C LYS A 353 -3.07 -22.59 -17.36
N TYR A 354 -2.45 -23.63 -17.94
CA TYR A 354 -3.16 -24.59 -18.80
C TYR A 354 -3.48 -25.92 -18.14
N ILE A 355 -2.80 -26.27 -17.03
CA ILE A 355 -3.01 -27.54 -16.32
C ILE A 355 -3.58 -27.28 -14.93
N ILE A 356 -2.86 -26.55 -14.07
CA ILE A 356 -3.23 -26.44 -12.65
C ILE A 356 -4.52 -25.66 -12.46
N MET A 357 -4.65 -24.46 -13.04
CA MET A 357 -5.86 -23.64 -12.88
C MET A 357 -7.13 -24.34 -13.40
N PRO A 358 -7.19 -24.87 -14.63
CA PRO A 358 -8.41 -25.53 -15.11
C PRO A 358 -8.80 -26.76 -14.30
N VAL A 359 -7.83 -27.55 -13.84
CA VAL A 359 -8.08 -28.73 -13.00
C VAL A 359 -8.54 -28.31 -11.60
N PHE A 360 -7.95 -27.27 -11.04
CA PHE A 360 -8.37 -26.69 -9.76
C PHE A 360 -9.81 -26.17 -9.84
N ASP A 361 -10.14 -25.38 -10.86
CA ASP A 361 -11.48 -24.83 -11.07
C ASP A 361 -12.51 -25.94 -11.31
N PHE A 362 -12.14 -27.00 -12.04
CA PHE A 362 -12.98 -28.19 -12.21
C PHE A 362 -13.32 -28.81 -10.86
N PHE A 363 -12.33 -29.10 -10.00
CA PHE A 363 -12.58 -29.68 -8.68
C PHE A 363 -13.30 -28.72 -7.71
N ALA A 364 -12.98 -27.43 -7.75
CA ALA A 364 -13.65 -26.40 -6.96
C ALA A 364 -15.13 -26.25 -7.33
N GLY A 365 -15.51 -26.58 -8.57
CA GLY A 365 -16.91 -26.65 -9.01
C GLY A 365 -17.72 -27.76 -8.34
N PHE A 366 -17.08 -28.85 -7.90
CA PHE A 366 -17.76 -29.98 -7.25
C PHE A 366 -17.67 -29.96 -5.72
N VAL A 367 -16.65 -29.32 -5.16
CA VAL A 367 -16.36 -29.37 -3.72
C VAL A 367 -16.15 -27.97 -3.15
N THR A 368 -16.93 -27.64 -2.11
CA THR A 368 -16.92 -26.30 -1.50
C THR A 368 -15.67 -26.01 -0.65
N SER A 369 -14.98 -27.06 -0.16
CA SER A 369 -13.81 -26.90 0.70
C SER A 369 -12.51 -26.96 -0.10
N TYR A 370 -11.73 -25.87 -0.07
CA TYR A 370 -10.43 -25.80 -0.74
C TYR A 370 -9.44 -26.89 -0.31
N GLY A 371 -9.51 -27.40 0.92
CA GLY A 371 -8.66 -28.49 1.37
C GLY A 371 -8.89 -29.79 0.58
N TRP A 372 -10.15 -30.09 0.25
CA TRP A 372 -10.49 -31.23 -0.60
C TRP A 372 -10.12 -31.00 -2.06
N VAL A 373 -10.26 -29.77 -2.57
CA VAL A 373 -9.81 -29.40 -3.91
C VAL A 373 -8.31 -29.67 -4.06
N ILE A 374 -7.50 -29.24 -3.08
CA ILE A 374 -6.06 -29.50 -3.06
C ILE A 374 -5.78 -31.01 -2.98
N ALA A 375 -6.48 -31.75 -2.11
CA ALA A 375 -6.30 -33.20 -2.02
C ALA A 375 -6.57 -33.90 -3.37
N LEU A 376 -7.67 -33.55 -4.06
CA LEU A 376 -8.00 -34.08 -5.37
C LEU A 376 -6.99 -33.67 -6.45
N LEU A 377 -6.53 -32.41 -6.43
CA LEU A 377 -5.48 -31.94 -7.32
C LEU A 377 -4.18 -32.73 -7.14
N THR A 378 -3.75 -32.97 -5.89
CA THR A 378 -2.55 -33.78 -5.60
C THR A 378 -2.71 -35.22 -6.08
N LEU A 379 -3.90 -35.82 -5.92
CA LEU A 379 -4.20 -37.16 -6.43
C LEU A 379 -4.14 -37.20 -7.95
N PHE A 380 -4.72 -36.20 -8.62
CA PHE A 380 -4.70 -36.07 -10.08
C PHE A 380 -3.26 -35.96 -10.61
N ILE A 381 -2.45 -35.08 -10.03
CA ILE A 381 -1.04 -34.91 -10.41
C ILE A 381 -0.27 -36.23 -10.20
N ARG A 382 -0.47 -36.90 -9.05
CA ARG A 382 0.17 -38.21 -8.79
C ARG A 382 -0.27 -39.29 -9.79
N LEU A 383 -1.53 -39.28 -10.20
CA LEU A 383 -2.06 -40.23 -11.17
C LEU A 383 -1.43 -40.00 -12.54
N VAL A 384 -1.39 -38.76 -13.01
CA VAL A 384 -0.78 -38.39 -14.30
C VAL A 384 0.73 -38.68 -14.31
N THR A 385 1.42 -38.47 -13.20
CA THR A 385 2.85 -38.77 -13.04
C THR A 385 3.14 -40.22 -12.68
N SER A 386 2.12 -41.05 -12.42
CA SER A 386 2.28 -42.45 -12.00
C SER A 386 3.02 -43.35 -13.01
N PRO A 387 2.80 -43.26 -14.34
CA PRO A 387 3.53 -44.10 -15.30
C PRO A 387 5.02 -43.76 -15.32
N LEU A 388 5.34 -42.47 -15.15
CA LEU A 388 6.73 -41.98 -15.12
C LEU A 388 7.42 -42.42 -13.83
N THR A 389 6.77 -42.25 -12.67
CA THR A 389 7.33 -42.71 -11.38
C THR A 389 7.51 -44.24 -11.35
N TYR A 390 6.60 -45.00 -11.97
CA TYR A 390 6.74 -46.46 -12.12
C TYR A 390 7.98 -46.83 -12.92
N SER A 391 8.23 -46.19 -14.06
CA SER A 391 9.42 -46.46 -14.88
C SER A 391 10.73 -46.19 -14.13
N SER A 392 10.77 -45.15 -13.31
CA SER A 392 11.92 -44.85 -12.47
C SER A 392 12.07 -45.81 -11.30
N TYR A 393 10.97 -46.29 -10.70
CA TYR A 393 11.02 -47.34 -9.69
C TYR A 393 11.60 -48.63 -10.28
N LEU A 394 11.19 -49.01 -11.49
CA LEU A 394 11.73 -50.15 -12.22
C LEU A 394 13.23 -49.98 -12.50
N SER A 395 13.67 -48.79 -12.95
CA SER A 395 15.09 -48.50 -13.16
C SER A 395 15.90 -48.61 -11.86
N GLY A 396 15.35 -48.13 -10.74
CA GLY A 396 15.96 -48.25 -9.42
C GLY A 396 16.07 -49.71 -8.95
N ALA A 397 15.04 -50.51 -9.18
CA ALA A 397 15.06 -51.94 -8.87
C ALA A 397 16.12 -52.69 -9.69
N LYS A 398 16.24 -52.40 -10.99
CA LYS A 398 17.29 -52.98 -11.85
C LYS A 398 18.70 -52.56 -11.43
N MET A 399 18.91 -51.29 -11.07
CA MET A 399 20.19 -50.85 -10.50
C MET A 399 20.54 -51.58 -9.20
N LYS A 400 19.56 -51.83 -8.33
CA LYS A 400 19.77 -52.60 -7.09
C LYS A 400 20.19 -54.04 -7.39
N ALA A 401 19.64 -54.64 -8.45
CA ALA A 401 20.00 -55.98 -8.91
C ALA A 401 21.43 -56.05 -9.50
N LEU A 402 21.93 -54.98 -10.11
CA LEU A 402 23.28 -54.91 -10.71
C LEU A 402 24.40 -54.59 -9.70
N ARG A 403 24.08 -54.24 -8.45
CA ARG A 403 25.07 -53.95 -7.39
C ARG A 403 26.17 -55.01 -7.22
N PRO A 404 25.87 -56.32 -7.14
CA PRO A 404 26.93 -57.34 -7.00
C PRO A 404 27.90 -57.35 -8.18
N GLU A 405 27.41 -57.20 -9.41
CA GLU A 405 28.25 -57.15 -10.62
C GLU A 405 29.10 -55.87 -10.66
N LEU A 406 28.55 -54.74 -10.19
CA LEU A 406 29.31 -53.50 -10.02
C LEU A 406 30.42 -53.63 -8.97
N ASP A 407 30.17 -54.35 -7.88
CA ASP A 407 31.17 -54.60 -6.83
C ASP A 407 32.30 -55.52 -7.33
N GLU A 408 31.99 -56.51 -8.17
CA GLU A 408 32.99 -57.31 -8.85
C GLU A 408 33.81 -56.50 -9.86
N LEU A 409 33.14 -55.65 -10.64
CA LEU A 409 33.81 -54.74 -11.58
C LEU A 409 34.76 -53.79 -10.85
N LYS A 410 34.34 -53.25 -9.70
CA LYS A 410 35.15 -52.37 -8.86
C LYS A 410 36.37 -53.08 -8.28
N LYS A 411 36.23 -54.36 -7.90
CA LYS A 411 37.37 -55.20 -7.46
C LYS A 411 38.36 -55.49 -8.60
N LYS A 412 37.88 -55.65 -9.84
CA LYS A 412 38.73 -55.89 -11.02
C LYS A 412 39.54 -54.67 -11.45
N PHE A 413 38.94 -53.47 -11.40
CA PHE A 413 39.57 -52.25 -11.91
C PHE A 413 40.27 -51.39 -10.85
N GLY A 414 40.01 -51.60 -9.54
CA GLY A 414 40.78 -50.96 -8.46
C GLY A 414 40.86 -49.44 -8.60
N ASP A 415 42.09 -48.93 -8.82
CA ASP A 415 42.39 -47.49 -8.99
C ASP A 415 42.20 -46.96 -10.43
N ASP A 416 41.96 -47.83 -11.42
CA ASP A 416 41.67 -47.41 -12.79
C ASP A 416 40.23 -46.91 -12.94
N GLN A 417 40.01 -45.65 -12.53
CA GLN A 417 38.70 -45.01 -12.59
C GLN A 417 38.17 -44.86 -14.03
N GLN A 418 39.04 -44.75 -15.03
CA GLN A 418 38.63 -44.59 -16.42
C GLN A 418 38.13 -45.91 -17.00
N GLY A 419 38.87 -47.00 -16.77
CA GLY A 419 38.44 -48.36 -17.15
C GLY A 419 37.15 -48.77 -16.43
N PHE A 420 37.05 -48.48 -15.14
CA PHE A 420 35.83 -48.73 -14.35
C PHE A 420 34.61 -47.98 -14.90
N ALA A 421 34.74 -46.69 -15.21
CA ALA A 421 33.63 -45.90 -15.74
C ALA A 421 33.14 -46.43 -17.11
N MET A 422 34.06 -46.87 -17.97
CA MET A 422 33.73 -47.40 -19.30
C MET A 422 32.98 -48.74 -19.22
N GLU A 423 33.48 -49.68 -18.44
CA GLU A 423 32.83 -50.98 -18.25
C GLU A 423 31.53 -50.87 -17.43
N GLN A 424 31.45 -49.94 -16.48
CA GLN A 424 30.21 -49.62 -15.77
C GLN A 424 29.13 -49.14 -16.74
N MET A 425 29.46 -48.23 -17.67
CA MET A 425 28.49 -47.77 -18.67
C MET A 425 28.08 -48.88 -19.63
N LYS A 426 29.02 -49.76 -20.01
CA LYS A 426 28.73 -50.92 -20.86
C LYS A 426 27.77 -51.88 -20.18
N LEU A 427 28.01 -52.20 -18.91
CA LEU A 427 27.13 -53.03 -18.09
C LEU A 427 25.72 -52.41 -17.96
N PHE A 428 25.62 -51.11 -17.71
CA PHE A 428 24.33 -50.41 -17.66
C PHE A 428 23.59 -50.45 -19.00
N ARG A 429 24.31 -50.33 -20.12
CA ARG A 429 23.73 -50.40 -21.46
C ARG A 429 23.24 -51.81 -21.80
N GLU A 430 24.01 -52.84 -21.46
CA GLU A 430 23.64 -54.25 -21.66
C GLU A 430 22.42 -54.64 -20.81
N ALA A 431 22.34 -54.15 -19.58
CA ALA A 431 21.20 -54.38 -18.69
C ALA A 431 19.97 -53.49 -18.99
N GLY A 432 20.07 -52.57 -19.97
CA GLY A 432 19.00 -51.65 -20.33
C GLY A 432 18.59 -50.72 -19.17
N VAL A 433 19.56 -50.31 -18.35
CA VAL A 433 19.36 -49.45 -17.18
C VAL A 433 19.89 -48.06 -17.49
N ASN A 434 19.07 -47.03 -17.28
CA ASN A 434 19.53 -45.65 -17.36
C ASN A 434 19.90 -45.17 -15.94
N PRO A 435 21.18 -44.89 -15.64
CA PRO A 435 21.58 -44.39 -14.32
C PRO A 435 20.94 -43.04 -13.99
N LEU A 436 20.57 -42.24 -14.99
CA LEU A 436 19.81 -41.00 -14.82
C LEU A 436 18.31 -41.25 -14.64
N GLY A 437 17.81 -42.45 -14.99
CA GLY A 437 16.40 -42.81 -14.87
C GLY A 437 15.84 -42.70 -13.46
N GLY A 438 16.70 -42.78 -12.43
CA GLY A 438 16.32 -42.64 -11.03
C GLY A 438 16.09 -41.18 -10.58
N CYS A 439 16.75 -40.19 -11.20
CA CYS A 439 16.55 -38.78 -10.88
C CYS A 439 15.49 -38.10 -11.75
N ILE A 440 15.04 -38.73 -12.84
CA ILE A 440 13.96 -38.24 -13.72
C ILE A 440 12.68 -37.85 -12.95
N PRO A 441 12.17 -38.64 -11.98
CA PRO A 441 10.97 -38.25 -11.23
C PRO A 441 11.20 -37.02 -10.39
N ALA A 442 12.36 -36.92 -9.74
CA ALA A 442 12.70 -35.76 -8.93
C ALA A 442 12.80 -34.51 -9.81
N LEU A 443 13.43 -34.62 -10.98
CA LEU A 443 13.54 -33.53 -11.96
C LEU A 443 12.17 -33.09 -12.50
N LEU A 444 11.27 -34.03 -12.79
CA LEU A 444 9.90 -33.71 -13.22
C LEU A 444 9.06 -33.11 -12.09
N GLN A 445 9.32 -33.51 -10.84
CA GLN A 445 8.63 -32.98 -9.67
C GLN A 445 9.01 -31.52 -9.39
N ILE A 446 10.21 -31.08 -9.76
CA ILE A 446 10.68 -29.70 -9.53
C ILE A 446 9.73 -28.66 -10.16
N PRO A 447 9.42 -28.71 -11.47
CA PRO A 447 8.42 -27.82 -12.07
C PRO A 447 7.05 -27.88 -11.40
N ILE A 448 6.60 -29.09 -11.02
CA ILE A 448 5.29 -29.32 -10.40
C ILE A 448 5.24 -28.77 -8.96
N PHE A 449 6.37 -28.74 -8.26
CA PHE A 449 6.48 -28.19 -6.91
C PHE A 449 6.53 -26.66 -6.90
N PHE A 450 7.18 -26.07 -7.92
CA PHE A 450 7.21 -24.61 -8.10
C PHE A 450 5.93 -24.06 -8.72
N ALA A 451 5.22 -24.88 -9.50
CA ALA A 451 3.88 -24.66 -10.00
C ALA A 451 2.86 -24.61 -8.86
#